data_AF-M6R6Z8-F1
#
_entry.id   AF-M6R6Z8-F1
#
_cell.length_a   1.000
_cell.length_b   1.000
_cell.length_c   1.000
_cell.angle_alpha   90.00
_cell.angle_beta   90.00
_cell.angle_gamma   90.00
#
_symmetry.space_group_name_H-M   'P 1'
#
loop_
_entity.id
_entity.type
_entity.pdbx_description
1 polymer ?
#
loop_
_entity_poly.entity_id
_entity_poly.type
_entity_poly.pdbx_seq_one_letter_code
_entity_poly.pdbx_strand_id
1 'polypeptide(L)'
;MIFEMNPDTITLNDLQNGRYIQVNEHFSEMLEYSKEEVIGKIPLELGIWNNRKDREKVMEILAKDGIVRDYEVQFKKKSGEVVDTLLSAKHLNIGDNRITVAIARDITQKKVAIREKEEQSRRITLHAQALMEMATDPEFVSGNLESGAKK
;
A
#
# COMPACT_ATOMS: atom_id res chain seq x y z
N MET A 1 -0.31 -15.57 20.70
CA MET A 1 -1.61 -15.76 20.01
C MET A 1 -2.01 -14.49 19.25
N ILE A 2 -2.24 -13.33 19.89
CA ILE A 2 -2.60 -12.08 19.17
C ILE A 2 -1.51 -11.62 18.16
N PHE A 3 -0.23 -11.74 18.52
CA PHE A 3 0.88 -11.36 17.65
C PHE A 3 0.93 -12.17 16.34
N GLU A 4 0.66 -13.47 16.40
CA GLU A 4 0.69 -14.36 15.23
C GLU A 4 -0.62 -14.33 14.42
N MET A 5 -1.76 -14.07 15.06
CA MET A 5 -3.06 -13.98 14.38
C MET A 5 -3.31 -12.67 13.65
N ASN A 6 -2.39 -11.70 13.75
CA ASN A 6 -2.57 -10.40 13.11
C ASN A 6 -2.35 -10.54 11.58
N PRO A 7 -3.27 -10.07 10.73
CA PRO A 7 -3.14 -10.14 9.28
C PRO A 7 -2.20 -9.07 8.70
N ASP A 8 -1.64 -8.21 9.54
CA ASP A 8 -0.56 -7.29 9.19
C ASP A 8 0.77 -7.86 9.69
N THR A 9 1.86 -7.45 9.05
CA THR A 9 3.19 -7.79 9.57
C THR A 9 3.41 -7.07 10.88
N ILE A 10 4.00 -7.73 11.87
CA ILE A 10 4.42 -7.09 13.12
C ILE A 10 5.88 -7.42 13.38
N THR A 11 6.69 -6.39 13.65
CA THR A 11 8.09 -6.55 14.01
C THR A 11 8.42 -5.84 15.32
N LEU A 12 9.32 -6.44 16.07
CA LEU A 12 10.00 -5.83 17.20
C LEU A 12 11.46 -5.64 16.82
N ASN A 13 11.94 -4.42 16.90
CA ASN A 13 13.32 -4.06 16.59
C ASN A 13 13.97 -3.46 17.84
N ASP A 14 15.23 -3.79 18.07
CA ASP A 14 16.05 -3.09 19.06
C ASP A 14 16.21 -1.62 18.61
N LEU A 15 15.94 -0.67 19.51
CA LEU A 15 15.98 0.74 19.15
C LEU A 15 17.42 1.25 18.91
N GLN A 16 18.40 0.68 19.61
CA GLN A 16 19.77 1.16 19.58
C GLN A 16 20.51 0.73 18.30
N ASN A 17 20.32 -0.51 17.87
CA ASN A 17 21.00 -1.07 16.69
C ASN A 17 20.07 -1.36 15.51
N GLY A 18 18.75 -1.25 15.69
CA GLY A 18 17.75 -1.43 14.63
C GLY A 18 17.48 -2.88 14.23
N ARG A 19 18.12 -3.86 14.90
CA ARG A 19 18.04 -5.28 14.53
C ARG A 19 16.68 -5.86 14.91
N TYR A 20 16.16 -6.74 14.07
CA TYR A 20 14.95 -7.50 14.39
C TYR A 20 15.21 -8.40 15.59
N ILE A 21 14.40 -8.22 16.64
CA ILE A 21 14.31 -9.09 17.81
C ILE A 21 13.27 -10.18 17.53
N GLN A 22 12.15 -9.79 16.91
CA GLN A 22 11.04 -10.69 16.61
C GLN A 22 10.26 -10.20 15.39
N VAL A 23 9.69 -11.15 14.66
CA VAL A 23 8.71 -10.95 13.59
C VAL A 23 7.60 -12.01 13.74
N ASN A 24 6.37 -11.69 13.32
CA ASN A 24 5.26 -12.65 13.28
C ASN A 24 5.31 -13.52 12.02
N GLU A 25 4.46 -14.56 11.97
CA GLU A 25 4.32 -15.44 10.81
C GLU A 25 3.98 -14.65 9.55
N HIS A 26 3.05 -13.69 9.64
CA HIS A 26 2.63 -12.91 8.47
C HIS A 26 3.75 -12.06 7.85
N PHE A 27 4.75 -11.63 8.62
CA PHE A 27 5.97 -11.02 8.06
C PHE A 27 6.65 -11.95 7.05
N SER A 28 6.76 -13.23 7.41
CA SER A 28 7.44 -14.23 6.59
C SER A 28 6.63 -14.55 5.34
N GLU A 29 5.31 -14.60 5.46
CA GLU A 29 4.38 -14.78 4.34
C GLU A 29 4.44 -13.60 3.36
N MET A 30 4.40 -12.37 3.86
CA MET A 30 4.35 -11.17 3.02
C MET A 30 5.69 -10.83 2.37
N LEU A 31 6.80 -10.91 3.12
CA LEU A 31 8.13 -10.49 2.66
C LEU A 31 9.02 -11.63 2.19
N GLU A 32 8.58 -12.88 2.36
CA GLU A 32 9.23 -14.10 1.85
C GLU A 32 10.60 -14.39 2.50
N TYR A 33 10.85 -13.86 3.69
CA TYR A 33 12.02 -14.19 4.50
C TYR A 33 11.63 -15.11 5.64
N SER A 34 12.46 -16.13 5.93
CA SER A 34 12.27 -16.91 7.15
C SER A 34 12.66 -16.10 8.39
N LYS A 35 12.11 -16.46 9.55
CA LYS A 35 12.46 -15.82 10.82
C LYS A 35 13.97 -15.90 11.09
N GLU A 36 14.58 -17.04 10.84
CA GLU A 36 16.01 -17.31 11.04
C GLU A 36 16.90 -16.42 10.15
N GLU A 37 16.41 -16.07 8.95
CA GLU A 37 17.12 -15.17 8.05
C GLU A 37 17.08 -13.71 8.51
N VAL A 38 16.13 -13.36 9.37
CA VAL A 38 15.76 -11.98 9.69
C VAL A 38 16.23 -11.57 11.09
N ILE A 39 16.11 -12.46 12.07
CA ILE A 39 16.48 -12.15 13.45
C ILE A 39 17.95 -11.75 13.52
N GLY A 40 18.20 -10.66 14.25
CA GLY A 40 19.54 -10.09 14.40
C GLY A 40 20.02 -9.27 13.21
N LYS A 41 19.26 -9.14 12.11
CA LYS A 41 19.61 -8.24 10.98
C LYS A 41 18.83 -6.94 11.04
N ILE A 42 19.33 -5.91 10.36
CA ILE A 42 18.59 -4.65 10.20
C ILE A 42 17.80 -4.65 8.89
N PRO A 43 16.65 -3.94 8.79
CA PRO A 43 15.85 -3.89 7.56
C PRO A 43 16.63 -3.48 6.30
N LEU A 44 17.66 -2.65 6.46
CA LEU A 44 18.50 -2.17 5.36
C LEU A 44 19.44 -3.25 4.81
N GLU A 45 19.96 -4.14 5.66
CA GLU A 45 20.80 -5.29 5.25
C GLU A 45 20.00 -6.28 4.40
N LEU A 46 18.71 -6.43 4.71
CA LEU A 46 17.80 -7.29 3.96
C LEU A 46 17.27 -6.65 2.68
N GLY A 47 17.44 -5.34 2.51
CA GLY A 47 16.92 -4.61 1.34
C GLY A 47 15.38 -4.50 1.31
N ILE A 48 14.73 -4.56 2.49
CA ILE A 48 13.26 -4.51 2.62
C ILE A 48 12.69 -3.18 2.11
N TRP A 49 13.41 -2.08 2.27
CA TRP A 49 12.95 -0.78 1.79
C TRP A 49 13.18 -0.68 0.28
N ASN A 50 12.10 -0.56 -0.50
CA ASN A 50 12.21 -0.35 -1.95
C ASN A 50 12.86 1.02 -2.25
N ASN A 51 12.52 2.03 -1.45
CA ASN A 51 13.05 3.38 -1.55
C ASN A 51 13.68 3.83 -0.23
N ARG A 52 14.98 4.14 -0.27
CA ARG A 52 15.73 4.61 0.90
C ARG A 52 15.22 5.95 1.45
N LYS A 53 14.70 6.84 0.60
CA LYS A 53 14.18 8.14 1.04
C LYS A 53 12.94 8.00 1.93
N ASP A 54 12.12 6.98 1.68
CA ASP A 54 10.93 6.74 2.50
C ASP A 54 11.33 6.23 3.89
N ARG A 55 12.37 5.38 3.95
CA ARG A 55 12.97 4.99 5.23
C ARG A 55 13.47 6.21 6.00
N GLU A 56 14.22 7.09 5.35
CA GLU A 56 14.81 8.27 6.00
C GLU A 56 13.73 9.17 6.60
N LYS A 57 12.64 9.42 5.88
CA LYS A 57 11.48 10.17 6.39
C LYS A 57 10.81 9.48 7.58
N VAL A 58 10.58 8.16 7.51
CA VAL A 58 9.99 7.40 8.62
C VAL A 58 10.86 7.48 9.87
N MET A 59 12.17 7.34 9.72
CA MET A 59 13.12 7.45 10.83
C MET A 59 13.16 8.87 11.41
N GLU A 60 13.06 9.91 10.57
CA GLU A 60 12.99 11.30 11.02
C GLU A 60 11.73 11.56 11.85
N ILE A 61 10.56 11.12 11.37
CA ILE A 61 9.30 11.25 12.10
C ILE A 61 9.35 10.47 13.41
N LEU A 62 9.85 9.23 13.39
CA LEU A 62 10.03 8.44 14.61
C LEU A 62 10.96 9.09 15.63
N ALA A 63 12.08 9.69 15.17
CA ALA A 63 13.02 10.37 16.06
C ALA A 63 12.43 11.64 16.66
N LYS A 64 11.62 12.38 15.89
CA LYS A 64 11.02 13.65 16.31
C LYS A 64 9.79 13.44 17.19
N ASP A 65 8.87 12.58 16.76
CA ASP A 65 7.53 12.47 17.33
C ASP A 65 7.33 11.16 18.12
N GLY A 66 8.28 10.22 18.04
CA GLY A 66 8.21 8.92 18.71
C GLY A 66 7.24 7.92 18.08
N ILE A 67 6.49 8.34 17.06
CA ILE A 67 5.46 7.55 16.41
C ILE A 67 5.25 7.96 14.94
N VAL A 68 5.03 6.96 14.09
CA VAL A 68 4.55 7.10 12.71
C VAL A 68 3.23 6.34 12.60
N ARG A 69 2.25 6.91 11.90
CA ARG A 69 0.93 6.29 11.70
C ARG A 69 0.59 6.29 10.21
N ASP A 70 0.20 5.12 9.72
CA ASP A 70 -0.35 4.90 8.38
C ASP A 70 0.41 5.62 7.26
N TYR A 71 1.75 5.58 7.34
CA TYR A 71 2.60 6.22 6.36
C TYR A 71 2.80 5.26 5.19
N GLU A 72 2.41 5.67 3.98
CA GLU A 72 2.56 4.84 2.78
C GLU A 72 4.04 4.69 2.40
N VAL A 73 4.49 3.44 2.32
CA VAL A 73 5.83 3.07 1.88
C VAL A 73 5.76 1.85 0.97
N GLN A 74 6.81 1.65 0.19
CA GLN A 74 6.97 0.44 -0.59
C GLN A 74 8.05 -0.44 0.01
N PHE A 75 7.66 -1.68 0.29
CA PHE A 75 8.59 -2.73 0.68
C PHE A 75 8.92 -3.63 -0.51
N LYS A 76 10.07 -4.27 -0.45
CA LYS A 76 10.57 -5.21 -1.43
C LYS A 76 10.69 -6.58 -0.77
N LYS A 77 9.99 -7.55 -1.33
CA LYS A 77 10.06 -8.97 -0.91
C LYS A 77 11.43 -9.55 -1.26
N LYS A 78 11.72 -10.74 -0.72
CA LYS A 78 12.94 -11.49 -1.05
C LYS A 78 13.05 -11.80 -2.56
N SER A 79 11.93 -12.09 -3.23
CA SER A 79 11.87 -12.26 -4.69
C SER A 79 12.22 -11.00 -5.49
N GLY A 80 12.20 -9.82 -4.87
CA GLY A 80 12.35 -8.52 -5.53
C GLY A 80 11.03 -7.87 -5.93
N GLU A 81 9.89 -8.55 -5.75
CA GLU A 81 8.56 -7.96 -5.94
C GLU A 81 8.35 -6.80 -4.94
N VAL A 82 7.66 -5.75 -5.39
CA VAL A 82 7.34 -4.57 -4.57
C VAL A 82 5.91 -4.65 -4.07
N VAL A 83 5.73 -4.40 -2.78
CA VAL A 83 4.43 -4.36 -2.09
C VAL A 83 4.16 -2.94 -1.62
N ASP A 84 2.97 -2.42 -1.93
CA ASP A 84 2.49 -1.16 -1.35
C ASP A 84 2.03 -1.41 0.08
N THR A 85 2.56 -0.66 1.04
CA THR A 85 2.27 -0.87 2.47
C THR A 85 1.90 0.40 3.20
N LEU A 86 1.02 0.29 4.19
CA LEU A 86 0.81 1.31 5.22
C LEU A 86 1.61 0.93 6.46
N LEU A 87 2.62 1.74 6.79
CA LEU A 87 3.49 1.52 7.92
C LEU A 87 3.07 2.40 9.12
N SER A 88 2.85 1.75 10.25
CA SER A 88 2.77 2.39 11.56
C SER A 88 3.91 1.89 12.43
N ALA A 89 4.60 2.77 13.14
CA ALA A 89 5.69 2.39 14.02
C ALA A 89 5.75 3.26 15.26
N LYS A 90 6.22 2.71 16.38
CA LYS A 90 6.35 3.45 17.65
C LYS A 90 7.53 2.97 18.46
N HIS A 91 8.24 3.92 19.08
CA HIS A 91 9.24 3.61 20.10
C HIS A 91 8.58 3.33 21.44
N LEU A 92 8.96 2.24 22.08
CA LEU A 92 8.47 1.81 23.39
C LEU A 92 9.65 1.48 24.32
N ASN A 93 9.45 1.75 25.60
CA ASN A 93 10.33 1.27 26.66
C ASN A 93 9.61 0.11 27.37
N ILE A 94 10.20 -1.08 27.36
CA ILE A 94 9.68 -2.27 28.04
C ILE A 94 10.73 -2.72 29.05
N GLY A 95 10.52 -2.37 30.32
CA GLY A 95 11.57 -2.47 31.34
C GLY A 95 12.76 -1.60 30.94
N ASP A 96 13.95 -2.18 30.95
CA ASP A 96 15.20 -1.51 30.53
C ASP A 96 15.42 -1.55 29.01
N ASN A 97 14.60 -2.30 28.26
CA ASN A 97 14.77 -2.45 26.83
C ASN A 97 14.02 -1.36 26.06
N ARG A 98 14.73 -0.69 25.15
CA ARG A 98 14.14 0.26 24.21
C ARG A 98 13.94 -0.42 22.88
N ILE A 99 12.69 -0.49 22.43
CA ILE A 99 12.34 -1.19 21.19
C ILE A 99 11.52 -0.29 20.26
N THR A 100 11.50 -0.64 18.98
CA THR A 100 10.52 -0.15 18.02
C THR A 100 9.57 -1.27 17.69
N VAL A 101 8.27 -1.00 17.80
CA VAL A 101 7.24 -1.87 17.23
C VAL A 101 6.83 -1.27 15.90
N ALA A 102 6.85 -2.08 14.84
CA ALA A 102 6.34 -1.69 13.54
C ALA A 102 5.24 -2.64 13.10
N ILE A 103 4.21 -2.09 12.47
CA ILE A 103 3.12 -2.82 11.85
C ILE A 103 3.03 -2.34 10.40
N ALA A 104 3.11 -3.26 9.44
CA ALA A 104 2.92 -2.92 8.04
C ALA A 104 1.80 -3.75 7.43
N ARG A 105 0.81 -3.04 6.89
CA ARG A 105 -0.33 -3.61 6.18
C ARG A 105 -0.09 -3.58 4.67
N ASP A 106 -0.28 -4.71 4.00
CA ASP A 106 -0.35 -4.75 2.54
C ASP A 106 -1.62 -4.04 2.05
N ILE A 107 -1.44 -3.03 1.20
CA ILE A 107 -2.52 -2.30 0.53
C ILE A 107 -2.47 -2.43 -0.99
N THR A 108 -1.67 -3.33 -1.53
CA THR A 108 -1.46 -3.54 -2.97
C THR A 108 -2.78 -3.84 -3.66
N GLN A 109 -3.52 -4.85 -3.18
CA GLN A 109 -4.82 -5.23 -3.74
C GLN A 109 -5.84 -4.09 -3.65
N LYS A 110 -5.80 -3.33 -2.55
CA LYS A 110 -6.66 -2.15 -2.37
C LYS A 110 -6.35 -1.07 -3.41
N LYS A 111 -5.06 -0.78 -3.66
CA LYS A 111 -4.64 0.21 -4.68
C LYS A 111 -4.92 -0.26 -6.10
N VAL A 112 -4.83 -1.56 -6.38
CA VAL A 112 -5.24 -2.13 -7.68
C VAL A 112 -6.75 -1.92 -7.88
N ALA A 113 -7.58 -2.33 -6.93
CA ALA A 113 -9.03 -2.19 -7.03
C ALA A 113 -9.49 -0.73 -7.19
N ILE A 114 -8.84 0.21 -6.49
CA ILE A 114 -9.12 1.66 -6.64
C ILE A 114 -8.80 2.12 -8.07
N ARG A 115 -7.62 1.77 -8.59
CA ARG A 115 -7.22 2.16 -9.95
C ARG A 115 -8.16 1.59 -11.02
N GLU A 116 -8.53 0.32 -10.91
CA GLU A 116 -9.46 -0.32 -11.84
C GLU A 116 -10.84 0.37 -11.83
N LYS A 117 -11.35 0.69 -10.63
CA LYS A 117 -12.62 1.41 -10.48
C LYS A 117 -12.56 2.82 -11.09
N GLU A 118 -11.47 3.54 -10.87
CA GLU A 118 -11.26 4.87 -11.43
C GLU A 118 -11.19 4.84 -12.96
N GLU A 119 -10.50 3.85 -13.53
CA GLU A 119 -10.40 3.67 -14.97
C GLU A 119 -11.76 3.33 -15.60
N GLN A 120 -12.51 2.40 -14.99
CA GLN A 120 -13.87 2.07 -15.43
C GLN A 120 -14.80 3.28 -15.38
N SER A 121 -14.75 4.05 -14.29
CA SER A 121 -15.57 5.26 -14.12
C SER A 121 -15.24 6.31 -15.19
N ARG A 122 -13.94 6.49 -15.49
CA ARG A 122 -13.49 7.38 -16.56
C ARG A 122 -14.01 6.93 -17.92
N ARG A 123 -13.94 5.63 -18.23
CA ARG A 123 -14.45 5.07 -19.50
C ARG A 123 -15.95 5.28 -19.67
N ILE A 124 -16.74 5.03 -18.62
CA ILE A 124 -18.19 5.25 -18.63
C ILE A 124 -18.51 6.73 -18.86
N THR A 125 -17.79 7.62 -18.16
CA THR A 125 -17.99 9.07 -18.29
C THR A 125 -17.72 9.56 -19.71
N LEU A 126 -16.61 9.14 -20.31
CA LEU A 126 -16.26 9.50 -21.69
C LEU A 126 -17.28 8.95 -22.71
N HIS A 127 -17.75 7.72 -22.52
CA HIS A 127 -18.75 7.13 -23.40
C HIS A 127 -20.10 7.85 -23.29
N ALA A 128 -20.54 8.21 -22.08
CA ALA A 128 -21.76 8.98 -21.86
C ALA A 128 -21.68 10.38 -22.50
N GLN A 129 -20.54 11.06 -22.41
CA GLN A 129 -20.30 12.36 -23.07
C GLN A 129 -20.41 12.23 -24.59
N ALA A 130 -19.75 11.25 -25.19
CA ALA A 130 -19.82 11.03 -26.65
C ALA A 130 -21.26 10.74 -27.11
N LEU A 131 -22.03 9.93 -26.37
CA LEU A 131 -23.45 9.67 -26.68
C LEU A 131 -24.31 10.94 -26.59
N MET A 132 -24.07 11.80 -25.59
CA MET A 132 -24.78 13.08 -25.48
C MET A 132 -24.44 14.01 -26.64
N GLU A 133 -23.17 14.12 -27.02
CA GLU A 133 -22.73 14.92 -28.17
C GLU A 133 -23.41 14.45 -29.46
N MET A 134 -23.42 13.14 -29.73
CA MET A 134 -24.12 12.55 -30.88
C MET A 134 -25.64 12.80 -30.86
N ALA A 135 -26.26 12.75 -29.68
CA ALA A 135 -27.70 13.02 -29.54
C ALA A 135 -28.07 14.50 -29.70
N THR A 136 -27.14 15.40 -29.43
CA THR A 136 -27.29 16.85 -29.66
C THR A 136 -26.91 17.30 -31.07
N ASP A 137 -26.42 16.38 -31.91
CA ASP A 137 -26.09 16.65 -33.31
C ASP A 137 -27.37 16.95 -34.12
N PRO A 138 -27.54 18.16 -34.68
CA PRO A 138 -28.73 18.54 -35.44
C PRO A 138 -29.03 17.62 -36.64
N GLU A 139 -28.01 16.99 -37.24
CA GLU A 139 -28.19 16.07 -38.35
C GLU A 139 -28.92 14.77 -37.93
N PHE A 140 -28.67 14.29 -36.70
CA PHE A 140 -29.31 13.07 -36.16
C PHE A 140 -30.76 13.31 -35.72
N VAL A 141 -31.09 14.51 -35.21
CA VAL A 141 -32.45 14.87 -34.77
C VAL A 141 -33.40 15.08 -35.96
N SER A 142 -32.86 15.53 -37.10
CA SER A 142 -33.65 15.81 -38.32
C SER A 142 -33.98 14.55 -39.16
N GLY A 143 -33.19 13.47 -39.03
CA GLY A 143 -33.29 12.26 -39.87
C GLY A 143 -34.46 11.31 -39.58
N ASN A 144 -35.19 11.49 -38.47
CA ASN A 144 -36.30 10.59 -38.08
C ASN A 144 -37.71 11.15 -38.37
N LEU A 145 -37.83 12.31 -39.02
CA LEU A 145 -39.14 12.93 -39.30
C LEU A 145 -39.67 12.77 -40.74
N GLU A 146 -38.91 12.23 -41.70
CA GLU A 146 -39.36 12.17 -43.10
C GLU A 146 -39.82 10.80 -43.64
N SER A 147 -39.74 9.70 -42.89
CA SER A 147 -40.14 8.37 -43.41
C SER A 147 -41.58 7.92 -43.09
N GLY A 148 -42.41 8.79 -42.48
CA GLY A 148 -43.77 8.44 -42.03
C GLY A 148 -44.94 8.94 -42.89
N ALA A 149 -44.72 9.70 -43.96
CA ALA A 149 -45.82 10.31 -44.72
C ALA A 149 -45.63 10.27 -46.24
N LYS A 150 -45.99 9.14 -46.86
CA LYS A 150 -46.48 9.02 -48.26
C LYS A 150 -47.14 7.64 -48.36
N LYS A 151 -48.46 7.57 -48.15
CA LYS A 151 -49.49 7.48 -49.22
C LYS A 151 -49.26 6.34 -50.20
#